data_AF-A0A973BGA8-F1
#
_entry.id   AF-A0A973BGA8-F1
#
_cell.length_a   1.000
_cell.length_b   1.000
_cell.length_c   1.000
_cell.angle_alpha   90.00
_cell.angle_beta   90.00
_cell.angle_gamma   90.00
#
_symmetry.space_group_name_H-M   'P 1'
#
loop_
_entity.id
_entity.type
_entity.pdbx_description
1 polymer ?
#
loop_
_entity_poly.entity_id
_entity_poly.type
_entity_poly.pdbx_seq_one_letter_code
_entity_poly.pdbx_strand_id
1 'polypeptide(L)'
;MIRTFTAAATALAFAGTAFAGTAFTAKLESPMPKAEKIVAAKALWSCADDTCKAELDRKTVRVSTCKKVVKEVGKVSEFSNENEALSAEDLARCNAVAKS
;
A
#
# COMPACT_ATOMS: atom_id res chain seq x y z
N MET A 1 -21.86 7.14 56.13
CA MET A 1 -22.40 8.08 55.13
C MET A 1 -21.78 7.74 53.79
N ILE A 2 -22.57 7.13 52.90
CA ILE A 2 -22.27 6.84 51.48
C ILE A 2 -21.87 8.12 50.76
N ARG A 3 -20.84 8.11 49.88
CA ARG A 3 -20.63 8.90 48.62
C ARG A 3 -19.20 8.57 48.12
N THR A 4 -18.84 8.23 46.89
CA THR A 4 -19.53 8.14 45.59
C THR A 4 -18.49 7.65 44.55
N PHE A 5 -18.93 6.73 43.69
CA PHE A 5 -18.65 6.54 42.26
C PHE A 5 -17.22 6.59 41.69
N THR A 6 -16.79 5.39 41.26
CA THR A 6 -15.84 5.07 40.21
C THR A 6 -16.12 5.84 38.91
N ALA A 7 -15.13 6.57 38.40
CA ALA A 7 -15.14 7.12 37.04
C ALA A 7 -14.28 6.23 36.14
N ALA A 8 -14.91 5.30 35.43
CA ALA A 8 -14.28 4.57 34.33
C ALA A 8 -14.27 5.47 33.09
N ALA A 9 -13.11 6.02 32.73
CA ALA A 9 -12.93 6.74 31.49
C ALA A 9 -12.93 5.74 30.31
N THR A 10 -14.06 5.63 29.62
CA THR A 10 -14.16 4.90 28.36
C THR A 10 -13.44 5.68 27.26
N ALA A 11 -12.24 5.23 26.90
CA ALA A 11 -11.57 5.69 25.70
C ALA A 11 -12.36 5.22 24.47
N LEU A 12 -13.12 6.12 23.86
CA LEU A 12 -13.71 5.91 22.53
C LEU A 12 -12.57 5.95 21.50
N ALA A 13 -11.99 4.78 21.21
CA ALA A 13 -11.14 4.62 20.04
C ALA A 13 -12.02 4.81 18.80
N PHE A 14 -11.91 5.97 18.16
CA PHE A 14 -12.44 6.19 16.82
C PHE A 14 -11.66 5.27 15.87
N ALA A 15 -12.19 4.07 15.63
CA ALA A 15 -11.82 3.29 14.47
C ALA A 15 -12.28 4.09 13.24
N GLY A 16 -11.31 4.69 12.55
CA GLY A 16 -11.54 5.45 11.33
C GLY A 16 -12.32 4.61 10.31
N THR A 17 -13.15 5.27 9.52
CA THR A 17 -13.89 4.65 8.42
C THR A 17 -12.91 3.96 7.48
N ALA A 18 -12.96 2.63 7.39
CA ALA A 18 -12.29 1.90 6.33
C ALA A 18 -12.89 2.36 5.00
N PHE A 19 -12.13 3.12 4.23
CA PHE A 19 -12.45 3.38 2.84
C PHE A 19 -12.51 2.03 2.13
N ALA A 20 -13.52 1.81 1.28
CA ALA A 20 -13.74 0.54 0.59
C ALA A 20 -12.66 0.17 -0.46
N GLY A 21 -11.48 0.80 -0.40
CA GLY A 21 -10.31 0.44 -1.19
C GLY A 21 -9.59 -0.76 -0.58
N THR A 22 -8.94 -1.57 -1.41
CA THR A 22 -8.04 -2.61 -0.89
C THR A 22 -6.63 -2.05 -0.78
N ALA A 23 -5.93 -2.42 0.30
CA ALA A 23 -4.56 -2.01 0.52
C ALA A 23 -3.64 -2.79 -0.41
N PHE A 24 -2.91 -2.08 -1.26
CA PHE A 24 -1.82 -2.63 -2.06
C PHE A 24 -0.47 -2.20 -1.51
N THR A 25 0.48 -3.11 -1.58
CA THR A 25 1.87 -2.89 -1.21
C THR A 25 2.78 -3.24 -2.39
N ALA A 26 3.73 -2.36 -2.68
CA ALA A 26 4.79 -2.57 -3.64
C ALA A 26 6.12 -2.42 -2.92
N LYS A 27 6.93 -3.49 -2.91
CA LYS A 27 8.25 -3.47 -2.32
C LYS A 27 9.29 -3.23 -3.40
N LEU A 28 10.06 -2.17 -3.33
CA LEU A 28 11.07 -1.82 -4.32
C LEU A 28 12.28 -2.75 -4.22
N GLU A 29 12.99 -2.94 -5.34
CA GLU A 29 14.32 -3.57 -5.32
C GLU A 29 15.38 -2.61 -4.77
N SER A 30 15.21 -1.30 -5.01
CA SER A 30 16.11 -0.26 -4.54
C SER A 30 15.33 0.72 -3.65
N PRO A 31 15.81 1.00 -2.42
CA PRO A 31 15.12 1.91 -1.51
C PRO A 31 15.10 3.33 -2.09
N MET A 32 13.96 3.99 -1.92
CA MET A 32 13.77 5.37 -2.30
C MET A 32 14.53 6.27 -1.32
N PRO A 33 15.39 7.19 -1.79
CA PRO A 33 16.24 8.00 -0.92
C PRO A 33 15.45 8.99 -0.05
N LYS A 34 14.21 9.28 -0.43
CA LYS A 34 13.28 10.13 0.31
C LYS A 34 11.87 9.56 0.19
N ALA A 35 11.08 9.77 1.23
CA ALA A 35 9.67 9.45 1.18
C ALA A 35 8.96 10.38 0.18
N GLU A 36 8.26 9.79 -0.79
CA GLU A 36 7.58 10.50 -1.86
C GLU A 36 6.16 10.00 -2.03
N LYS A 37 5.29 10.88 -2.50
CA LYS A 37 3.93 10.54 -2.88
C LYS A 37 3.79 10.61 -4.38
N ILE A 38 3.39 9.50 -5.00
CA ILE A 38 3.21 9.43 -6.45
C ILE A 38 1.77 9.04 -6.78
N VAL A 39 1.31 9.38 -7.98
CA VAL A 39 0.00 8.95 -8.45
C VAL A 39 0.20 7.90 -9.53
N ALA A 40 -0.17 6.66 -9.23
CA ALA A 40 -0.08 5.54 -10.16
C ALA A 40 -1.35 4.69 -10.10
N ALA A 41 -1.79 4.21 -11.27
CA ALA A 41 -3.02 3.41 -11.40
C ALA A 41 -4.29 4.06 -10.81
N LYS A 42 -4.38 5.40 -10.85
CA LYS A 42 -5.46 6.22 -10.26
C LYS A 42 -5.53 6.18 -8.72
N ALA A 43 -4.44 5.80 -8.06
CA ALA A 43 -4.32 5.85 -6.61
C ALA A 43 -3.09 6.67 -6.20
N LEU A 44 -3.16 7.28 -5.02
CA LEU A 44 -2.04 7.97 -4.39
C LEU A 44 -1.22 6.94 -3.61
N TRP A 45 0.01 6.70 -4.05
CA TRP A 45 0.96 5.86 -3.35
C TRP A 45 1.83 6.70 -2.45
N SER A 46 1.96 6.25 -1.20
CA SER A 46 2.94 6.78 -0.26
C SER A 46 4.10 5.81 -0.20
N CYS A 47 5.26 6.25 -0.69
CA CYS A 47 6.50 5.48 -0.72
C CYS A 47 7.43 5.99 0.37
N ALA A 48 7.97 5.07 1.16
CA ALA A 48 9.01 5.34 2.14
C ALA A 48 9.99 4.16 2.15
N ASP A 49 11.28 4.46 2.15
CA ASP A 49 12.35 3.46 2.05
C ASP A 49 12.12 2.53 0.85
N ASP A 50 11.99 1.22 1.09
CA ASP A 50 11.74 0.21 0.06
C ASP A 50 10.25 -0.13 -0.11
N THR A 51 9.33 0.59 0.52
CA THR A 51 7.92 0.19 0.59
C THR A 51 6.98 1.30 0.14
N CYS A 52 6.18 1.04 -0.89
CA CYS A 52 5.07 1.88 -1.32
C CYS A 52 3.74 1.26 -0.97
N LYS A 53 2.84 2.06 -0.39
CA LYS A 53 1.47 1.64 -0.05
C LYS A 53 0.43 2.57 -0.67
N ALA A 54 -0.67 2.00 -1.15
CA ALA A 54 -1.82 2.74 -1.65
C ALA A 54 -3.11 1.96 -1.42
N GLU A 55 -4.21 2.68 -1.29
CA GLU A 55 -5.55 2.10 -1.41
C GLU A 55 -6.03 2.22 -2.85
N LEU A 56 -6.40 1.09 -3.46
CA LEU A 56 -6.94 1.06 -4.82
C LEU A 56 -8.38 0.58 -4.78
N ASP A 57 -9.21 1.16 -5.65
CA ASP A 57 -10.53 0.62 -6.01
C ASP A 57 -10.40 -0.59 -6.94
N ARG A 58 -9.67 -1.61 -6.48
CA ARG A 58 -9.43 -2.88 -7.17
C ARG A 58 -9.42 -3.96 -6.12
N LYS A 59 -9.89 -5.16 -6.45
CA LYS A 59 -9.81 -6.31 -5.54
C LYS A 59 -8.66 -7.25 -5.85
N THR A 60 -8.21 -7.23 -7.10
CA THR A 60 -7.23 -8.21 -7.61
C THR A 60 -5.88 -7.60 -7.94
N VAL A 61 -4.83 -8.35 -7.64
CA VAL A 61 -3.46 -8.05 -8.02
C VAL A 61 -3.27 -8.42 -9.49
N ARG A 62 -2.84 -7.46 -10.30
CA ARG A 62 -2.64 -7.64 -11.74
C ARG A 62 -1.34 -7.04 -12.20
N VAL A 63 -0.68 -7.71 -13.14
CA VAL A 63 0.52 -7.23 -13.83
C VAL A 63 0.29 -5.83 -14.44
N SER A 64 -0.89 -5.56 -14.98
CA SER A 64 -1.20 -4.25 -15.58
C SER A 64 -1.25 -3.09 -14.57
N THR A 65 -1.61 -3.37 -13.32
CA THR A 65 -1.54 -2.38 -12.22
C THR A 65 -0.09 -2.19 -11.81
N CYS A 66 0.64 -3.28 -11.57
CA CYS A 66 2.07 -3.24 -11.23
C CYS A 66 2.87 -2.45 -12.26
N LYS A 67 2.65 -2.69 -13.56
CA LYS A 67 3.29 -1.96 -14.68
C LYS A 67 3.10 -0.44 -14.62
N LYS A 68 2.00 0.06 -14.05
CA LYS A 68 1.76 1.50 -13.88
C LYS A 68 2.53 2.06 -12.69
N VAL A 69 2.75 1.25 -11.66
CA VAL A 69 3.49 1.64 -10.45
C VAL A 69 4.98 1.68 -10.73
N VAL A 70 5.54 0.62 -11.34
CA VAL A 70 6.98 0.52 -11.62
C VAL A 70 7.51 1.56 -12.61
N LYS A 71 6.62 2.15 -13.43
CA LYS A 71 6.96 3.29 -14.31
C LYS A 71 7.26 4.57 -13.54
N GLU A 72 6.74 4.68 -12.32
CA GLU A 72 6.95 5.84 -11.45
C GLU A 72 8.05 5.56 -10.43
N VAL A 73 8.03 4.38 -9.79
CA VAL A 73 8.93 4.04 -8.66
C VAL A 73 10.18 3.25 -9.04
N GLY A 74 10.23 2.66 -10.23
CA GLY A 74 11.27 1.70 -10.62
C GLY A 74 10.91 0.25 -10.29
N LYS A 75 11.91 -0.64 -10.28
CA LYS A 75 11.71 -2.09 -10.13
C LYS A 75 11.22 -2.46 -8.72
N VAL A 76 10.35 -3.45 -8.65
CA VAL A 76 9.79 -3.99 -7.40
C VAL A 76 10.17 -5.45 -7.20
N SER A 77 10.57 -5.79 -5.98
CA SER A 77 10.80 -7.17 -5.54
C SER A 77 9.50 -7.90 -5.23
N GLU A 78 8.44 -7.17 -4.86
CA GLU A 78 7.13 -7.74 -4.56
C GLU A 78 6.00 -6.75 -4.91
N PHE A 79 4.88 -7.28 -5.36
CA PHE A 79 3.64 -6.52 -5.55
C PHE A 79 2.46 -7.36 -5.10
N SER A 80 1.76 -6.90 -4.06
CA SER A 80 0.74 -7.68 -3.36
C SER A 80 -0.39 -6.80 -2.82
N ASN A 81 -1.48 -7.46 -2.45
CA ASN A 81 -2.51 -6.90 -1.58
C ASN A 81 -2.70 -7.84 -0.38
N GLU A 82 -3.72 -7.59 0.44
CA GLU A 82 -4.00 -8.39 1.65
C GLU A 82 -4.32 -9.87 1.38
N ASN A 83 -4.68 -10.25 0.15
CA ASN A 83 -5.19 -11.58 -0.18
C ASN A 83 -4.27 -12.37 -1.12
N GLU A 84 -3.52 -11.68 -1.98
CA GLU A 84 -2.71 -12.31 -3.03
C GLU A 84 -1.48 -11.47 -3.40
N ALA A 85 -0.51 -12.11 -4.03
CA ALA A 85 0.74 -11.51 -4.51
C ALA A 85 1.02 -11.95 -5.95
N LEU A 86 1.76 -11.14 -6.71
CA LEU A 86 2.23 -11.57 -8.03
C LEU A 86 3.24 -12.71 -7.89
N SER A 87 3.15 -13.68 -8.82
CA SER A 87 4.18 -14.71 -8.98
C SER A 87 5.50 -14.10 -9.49
N ALA A 88 6.60 -14.83 -9.36
CA ALA A 88 7.91 -14.40 -9.86
C ALA A 88 7.90 -14.12 -11.37
N GLU A 89 7.18 -14.93 -12.15
CA GLU A 89 7.04 -14.75 -13.60
C GLU A 89 6.28 -13.46 -13.94
N ASP A 90 5.23 -13.15 -13.18
CA ASP A 90 4.44 -11.95 -13.36
C ASP A 90 5.16 -10.69 -12.83
N LEU A 91 5.99 -10.82 -11.81
CA LEU A 91 6.90 -9.77 -11.35
C LEU A 91 7.94 -9.43 -12.43
N ALA A 92 8.55 -10.44 -13.06
CA ALA A 92 9.49 -10.22 -14.17
C ALA A 92 8.81 -9.47 -15.33
N ARG A 93 7.58 -9.85 -15.68
CA ARG A 93 6.77 -9.14 -16.70
C ARG A 93 6.39 -7.72 -16.28
N CYS A 94 6.17 -7.49 -14.99
CA CYS A 94 5.92 -6.16 -14.45
C CYS A 94 7.15 -5.27 -14.58
N ASN A 95 8.30 -5.74 -14.08
CA ASN A 95 9.55 -4.98 -14.04
C ASN A 95 10.17 -4.71 -15.42
N ALA A 96 9.73 -5.42 -16.47
CA ALA A 96 10.18 -5.18 -17.85
C ALA A 96 9.91 -3.76 -18.37
N VAL A 97 9.01 -2.99 -17.74
CA VAL A 97 8.70 -1.60 -18.10
C VAL A 97 9.03 -0.61 -16.99
N ALA A 98 9.82 -1.04 -16.00
CA ALA A 98 10.21 -0.21 -14.86
C ALA A 98 11.02 1.01 -15.32
N LYS A 99 10.86 2.11 -14.58
CA LYS A 99 11.72 3.29 -14.72
C LYS A 99 13.17 2.87 -14.47
N SER A 100 14.06 3.28 -15.39
CA SER A 100 15.51 3.07 -15.29
C SER A 100 16.16 4.12 -14.40
#